data_AF-A0A427AIK9-F1
#
_entry.id   AF-A0A427AIK9-F1
#
_cell.length_a   1.000
_cell.length_b   1.000
_cell.length_c   1.000
_cell.angle_alpha   90.00
_cell.angle_beta   90.00
_cell.angle_gamma   90.00
#
_symmetry.space_group_name_H-M   'P 1'
#
loop_
_entity.id
_entity.type
_entity.pdbx_description
1 polymer ?
#
loop_
_entity_poly.entity_id
_entity_poly.type
_entity_poly.pdbx_seq_one_letter_code
_entity_poly.pdbx_strand_id
1 'polypeptide(L)'
;MTCQTAECCSLVLWITWCAITGSDSSSLISALRRLFGIFFISGDVHFGEITRYDCGEQYPLYDITSSGLTQAIEKVVPPFFAFAVRAIAWLTPTTMRVSSVKCRYKSCTYAQPNFGAIQIDWDVVPRKIKVEVRGVNGDPVIAVDILLSDLQLGNTNTLEGAWQHQRHCSLEIDLPWFWRHYFAFTILALVSGMHFSFFFIGVKMKVVFKIHVG
;
A
#
# COMPACT_ATOMS: atom_id res chain seq x y z
N MET A 1 25.25 25.70 3.02
CA MET A 1 24.14 26.66 3.15
C MET A 1 23.35 26.27 4.39
N THR A 2 23.46 27.09 5.42
CA THR A 2 22.90 26.92 6.76
C THR A 2 21.46 27.38 6.80
N CYS A 3 20.54 26.60 7.37
CA CYS A 3 19.18 27.04 7.65
C CYS A 3 19.04 27.27 9.17
N GLN A 4 19.03 28.54 9.58
CA GLN A 4 18.64 29.02 10.89
C GLN A 4 17.20 29.54 10.77
N THR A 5 16.24 28.77 11.28
CA THR A 5 14.97 29.19 11.93
C THR A 5 14.16 27.92 12.16
N ALA A 6 13.63 27.75 13.36
CA ALA A 6 12.82 26.59 13.75
C ALA A 6 11.45 26.63 13.05
N GLU A 7 11.36 26.04 11.86
CA GLU A 7 10.11 25.81 11.16
C GLU A 7 10.20 24.46 10.43
N CYS A 8 9.27 23.56 10.75
CA CYS A 8 8.91 22.32 10.06
C CYS A 8 9.97 21.74 9.09
N CYS A 9 10.78 20.79 9.55
CA CYS A 9 11.74 20.09 8.69
C CYS A 9 10.99 19.09 7.78
N SER A 10 10.57 19.53 6.60
CA SER A 10 9.93 18.66 5.59
C SER A 10 11.02 17.98 4.76
N LEU A 11 11.22 16.68 4.97
CA LEU A 11 12.18 15.89 4.20
C LEU A 11 11.47 15.25 2.99
N VAL A 12 11.92 15.56 1.78
CA VAL A 12 11.49 14.91 0.53
C VAL A 12 12.61 13.96 0.11
N LEU A 13 12.35 12.66 0.06
CA LEU A 13 13.36 11.63 -0.19
C LEU A 13 13.02 10.76 -1.39
N TRP A 14 14.07 10.39 -2.14
CA TRP A 14 14.08 9.35 -3.16
C TRP A 14 15.05 8.28 -2.70
N ILE A 15 14.55 7.14 -2.23
CA ILE A 15 15.40 6.01 -1.82
C ILE A 15 14.81 4.72 -2.38
N THR A 16 15.64 4.00 -3.13
CA THR A 16 15.44 2.61 -3.53
C THR A 16 15.59 1.73 -2.30
N TRP A 17 14.68 0.79 -2.07
CA TRP A 17 14.87 -0.57 -1.54
C TRP A 17 13.48 -1.22 -1.50
N CYS A 18 13.43 -2.54 -1.75
CA CYS A 18 12.23 -3.35 -1.85
C CYS A 18 11.33 -3.16 -0.61
N ALA A 19 10.02 -3.00 -0.81
CA ALA A 19 9.04 -2.89 0.28
C ALA A 19 9.27 -3.98 1.33
N ILE A 20 9.09 -3.64 2.61
CA ILE A 20 9.42 -4.54 3.73
C ILE A 20 8.57 -5.82 3.77
N THR A 21 7.55 -5.90 2.92
CA THR A 21 6.67 -7.04 2.71
C THR A 21 7.35 -8.29 2.09
N GLY A 22 8.57 -8.18 1.57
CA GLY A 22 9.30 -9.29 0.95
C GLY A 22 10.02 -10.22 1.95
N SER A 23 10.09 -11.52 1.65
CA SER A 23 10.75 -12.57 2.48
C SER A 23 12.24 -12.32 2.77
N ASP A 24 12.91 -11.49 1.97
CA ASP A 24 14.34 -11.17 2.09
C ASP A 24 14.65 -10.04 3.11
N SER A 25 13.65 -9.33 3.63
CA SER A 25 13.85 -8.23 4.58
C SER A 25 14.18 -8.70 6.01
N SER A 26 14.00 -9.99 6.31
CA SER A 26 14.20 -10.59 7.64
C SER A 26 15.60 -10.35 8.23
N SER A 27 16.64 -10.37 7.39
CA SER A 27 18.02 -10.13 7.79
C SER A 27 18.27 -8.67 8.16
N LEU A 28 17.67 -7.72 7.43
CA LEU A 28 17.76 -6.29 7.73
C LEU A 28 16.93 -5.93 8.98
N ILE A 29 15.73 -6.47 9.10
CA ILE A 29 14.87 -6.28 10.28
C ILE A 29 15.56 -6.83 11.53
N SER A 30 16.21 -8.00 11.45
CA SER A 30 16.93 -8.57 12.60
C SER A 30 18.15 -7.75 13.02
N ALA A 31 18.87 -7.14 12.06
CA ALA A 31 19.99 -6.24 12.35
C ALA A 31 19.53 -4.92 13.00
N LEU A 32 18.42 -4.36 12.52
CA LEU A 32 17.85 -3.10 13.01
C LEU A 32 17.01 -3.27 14.29
N ARG A 33 16.67 -4.51 14.68
CA ARG A 33 15.92 -4.87 15.91
C ARG A 33 16.57 -4.41 17.21
N ARG A 34 17.77 -3.84 17.18
CA ARG A 34 18.47 -3.28 18.34
C ARG A 34 18.39 -1.75 18.42
N LEU A 35 17.74 -1.12 17.45
CA LEU A 35 17.62 0.33 17.33
C LEU A 35 16.17 0.75 17.55
N PHE A 36 16.00 1.89 18.23
CA PHE A 36 14.70 2.47 18.55
C PHE A 36 14.45 3.72 17.72
N GLY A 37 13.18 4.07 17.49
CA GLY A 37 12.83 5.28 16.77
C GLY A 37 12.91 5.16 15.25
N ILE A 38 12.95 3.95 14.69
CA ILE A 38 13.13 3.74 13.24
C ILE A 38 11.80 3.56 12.55
N PHE A 39 11.65 4.20 11.40
CA PHE A 39 10.67 3.85 10.39
C PHE A 39 11.40 3.77 9.04
N PHE A 40 10.75 3.14 8.08
CA PHE A 40 11.33 2.84 6.79
C PHE A 40 10.72 3.69 5.70
N ILE A 41 11.54 4.00 4.70
CA ILE A 41 11.15 4.69 3.49
C ILE A 41 11.59 3.81 2.33
N SER A 42 10.66 3.48 1.44
CA SER A 42 10.88 2.56 0.33
C SER A 42 10.34 3.10 -1.00
N GLY A 43 10.69 2.42 -2.10
CA GLY A 43 10.37 2.83 -3.46
C GLY A 43 10.34 1.65 -4.43
N ASP A 44 10.55 1.91 -5.73
CA ASP A 44 10.64 0.93 -6.83
C ASP A 44 9.31 0.30 -7.31
N VAL A 45 8.25 0.38 -6.51
CA VAL A 45 6.97 -0.27 -6.84
C VAL A 45 6.03 0.55 -7.75
N HIS A 46 6.41 1.76 -8.15
CA HIS A 46 5.62 2.66 -9.02
C HIS A 46 4.20 3.05 -8.50
N PHE A 47 3.94 2.84 -7.22
CA PHE A 47 2.78 3.36 -6.49
C PHE A 47 3.24 3.87 -5.12
N GLY A 48 2.33 4.50 -4.39
CA GLY A 48 2.53 4.89 -3.00
C GLY A 48 1.57 4.16 -2.06
N GLU A 49 2.08 3.74 -0.90
CA GLU A 49 1.31 3.16 0.20
C GLU A 49 2.03 3.36 1.54
N ILE A 50 1.31 3.14 2.64
CA ILE A 50 1.89 3.10 3.98
C ILE A 50 1.52 1.77 4.61
N THR A 51 2.52 1.03 5.09
CA THR A 51 2.33 -0.23 5.80
C THR A 51 2.86 -0.15 7.22
N ARG A 52 2.31 -0.99 8.09
CA ARG A 52 2.62 -1.10 9.52
C ARG A 52 2.76 -2.57 9.88
N TYR A 53 3.80 -2.90 10.62
CA TYR A 53 4.06 -4.23 11.14
C TYR A 53 4.16 -4.19 12.67
N ASP A 54 3.17 -4.77 13.34
CA ASP A 54 3.03 -4.71 14.81
C ASP A 54 3.79 -5.84 15.53
N CYS A 55 4.22 -6.87 14.81
CA CYS A 55 4.85 -8.06 15.39
C CYS A 55 6.38 -7.97 15.50
N GLY A 56 6.94 -6.76 15.42
CA GLY A 56 8.36 -6.46 15.60
C GLY A 56 8.83 -6.39 17.05
N GLU A 57 8.22 -7.13 17.98
CA GLU A 57 8.52 -7.29 19.43
C GLU A 57 8.69 -6.02 20.32
N GLN A 58 9.00 -4.84 19.77
CA GLN A 58 9.45 -3.66 20.53
C GLN A 58 8.56 -2.42 20.30
N TYR A 59 8.19 -2.16 19.05
CA TYR A 59 7.31 -1.07 18.63
C TYR A 59 6.78 -1.34 17.20
N PRO A 60 5.66 -0.74 16.78
CA PRO A 60 5.16 -0.87 15.41
C PRO A 60 6.16 -0.32 14.39
N LEU A 61 6.56 -1.14 13.42
CA LEU A 61 7.42 -0.72 12.32
C LEU A 61 6.57 -0.17 11.19
N TYR A 62 6.83 1.07 10.78
CA TYR A 62 6.18 1.69 9.62
C TYR A 62 7.08 1.64 8.41
N ASP A 63 6.52 1.33 7.24
CA ASP A 63 7.16 1.44 5.93
C ASP A 63 6.34 2.36 5.03
N ILE A 64 7.00 3.39 4.51
CA ILE A 64 6.39 4.45 3.73
C ILE A 64 6.93 4.32 2.32
N THR A 65 6.10 3.75 1.45
CA THR A 65 6.46 3.51 0.07
C THR A 65 5.94 4.63 -0.82
N SER A 66 6.82 5.22 -1.62
CA SER A 66 6.44 6.24 -2.60
C SER A 66 7.42 6.27 -3.77
N SER A 67 6.98 5.78 -4.94
CA SER A 67 7.83 5.70 -6.13
C SER A 67 7.19 6.24 -7.43
N GLY A 68 6.06 6.93 -7.33
CA GLY A 68 5.26 7.28 -8.51
C GLY A 68 5.73 8.48 -9.34
N LEU A 69 6.71 9.29 -8.88
CA LEU A 69 6.88 10.66 -9.39
C LEU A 69 7.15 10.74 -10.90
N THR A 70 8.02 9.88 -11.44
CA THR A 70 8.36 9.82 -12.88
C THR A 70 7.54 8.75 -13.61
N GLN A 71 7.46 7.55 -13.01
CA GLN A 71 6.74 6.38 -13.51
C GLN A 71 5.72 5.93 -12.47
N ALA A 72 4.45 5.92 -12.87
CA ALA A 72 3.34 5.45 -12.04
C ALA A 72 2.50 4.45 -12.84
N ILE A 73 1.92 3.45 -12.17
CA ILE A 73 1.16 2.40 -12.86
C ILE A 73 -0.02 2.98 -13.67
N GLU A 74 -0.76 3.95 -13.12
CA GLU A 74 -1.86 4.59 -13.85
C GLU A 74 -1.38 5.47 -15.02
N LYS A 75 -0.08 5.80 -15.11
CA LYS A 75 0.50 6.58 -16.21
C LYS A 75 0.93 5.71 -17.40
N VAL A 76 1.31 4.45 -17.14
CA VAL A 76 1.71 3.49 -18.19
C VAL A 76 0.55 2.68 -18.76
N VAL A 77 -0.61 2.74 -18.10
CA VAL A 77 -1.85 2.10 -18.53
C VAL A 77 -2.74 3.12 -19.26
N PRO A 78 -3.43 2.75 -20.36
CA PRO A 78 -4.35 3.67 -21.02
C PRO A 78 -5.43 4.21 -20.06
N PRO A 79 -5.85 5.49 -20.19
CA PRO A 79 -6.74 6.13 -19.20
C PRO A 79 -8.05 5.38 -18.95
N PHE A 80 -8.59 4.74 -19.99
CA PHE A 80 -9.80 3.95 -19.90
C PHE A 80 -9.65 2.67 -19.07
N PHE A 81 -8.43 2.21 -18.79
CA PHE A 81 -8.15 1.06 -17.90
C PHE A 81 -7.72 1.48 -16.49
N ALA A 82 -7.62 2.76 -16.17
CA ALA A 82 -7.22 3.22 -14.83
C ALA A 82 -8.17 2.72 -13.73
N PHE A 83 -9.47 2.59 -14.01
CA PHE A 83 -10.43 2.01 -13.07
C PHE A 83 -10.10 0.53 -12.75
N ALA A 84 -9.61 -0.22 -13.74
CA ALA A 84 -9.25 -1.63 -13.56
C ALA A 84 -8.03 -1.75 -12.64
N VAL A 85 -7.02 -0.88 -12.79
CA VAL A 85 -5.87 -0.82 -11.88
C VAL A 85 -6.33 -0.61 -10.43
N ARG A 86 -7.26 0.33 -10.21
CA ARG A 86 -7.78 0.60 -8.85
C ARG A 86 -8.61 -0.56 -8.31
N ALA A 87 -9.39 -1.23 -9.15
CA ALA A 87 -10.13 -2.42 -8.76
C ALA A 87 -9.19 -3.58 -8.40
N ILE A 88 -8.13 -3.80 -9.18
CA ILE A 88 -7.10 -4.81 -8.90
C ILE A 88 -6.42 -4.53 -7.57
N ALA A 89 -6.05 -3.27 -7.30
CA ALA A 89 -5.40 -2.87 -6.05
C ALA A 89 -6.28 -3.07 -4.80
N TRP A 90 -7.60 -3.22 -4.97
CA TRP A 90 -8.53 -3.61 -3.90
C TRP A 90 -8.61 -5.14 -3.72
N LEU A 91 -8.33 -5.91 -4.77
CA LEU A 91 -8.36 -7.37 -4.75
C LEU A 91 -7.04 -8.00 -4.29
N THR A 92 -5.94 -7.24 -4.32
CA THR A 92 -4.67 -7.68 -3.76
C THR A 92 -4.78 -7.77 -2.24
N PRO A 93 -4.31 -8.85 -1.60
CA PRO A 93 -4.29 -8.96 -0.15
C PRO A 93 -3.27 -7.98 0.44
N THR A 94 -3.66 -7.27 1.51
CA THR A 94 -2.87 -6.17 2.07
C THR A 94 -2.83 -6.30 3.58
N THR A 95 -2.06 -7.26 4.07
CA THR A 95 -2.10 -7.63 5.48
C THR A 95 -1.39 -6.65 6.42
N MET A 96 -0.61 -5.74 5.85
CA MET A 96 0.15 -4.73 6.60
C MET A 96 -0.25 -3.29 6.26
N ARG A 97 -1.16 -3.08 5.30
CA ARG A 97 -1.48 -1.73 4.83
C ARG A 97 -2.27 -0.96 5.87
N VAL A 98 -1.81 0.25 6.20
CA VAL A 98 -2.50 1.13 7.15
C VAL A 98 -3.72 1.74 6.46
N SER A 99 -4.90 1.27 6.85
CA SER A 99 -6.16 1.87 6.41
C SER A 99 -6.50 3.09 7.28
N SER A 100 -6.59 4.26 6.65
CA SER A 100 -6.82 5.55 7.30
C SER A 100 -8.00 6.26 6.62
N VAL A 101 -8.74 7.07 7.39
CA VAL A 101 -9.81 7.94 6.84
C VAL A 101 -9.24 8.94 5.84
N LYS A 102 -7.93 9.24 5.90
CA LYS A 102 -7.22 10.15 5.00
C LYS A 102 -6.77 9.48 3.69
N CYS A 103 -7.17 8.23 3.41
CA CYS A 103 -6.89 7.59 2.12
C CYS A 103 -7.85 8.08 1.04
N ARG A 104 -7.30 8.51 -0.11
CA ARG A 104 -8.09 8.93 -1.29
C ARG A 104 -8.91 7.79 -1.90
N TYR A 105 -8.37 6.57 -1.86
CA TYR A 105 -9.03 5.37 -2.39
C TYR A 105 -9.22 4.33 -1.28
N LYS A 106 -10.25 3.49 -1.39
CA LYS A 106 -10.55 2.42 -0.41
C LYS A 106 -9.40 1.43 -0.23
N SER A 107 -8.60 1.22 -1.28
CA SER A 107 -7.44 0.35 -1.21
C SER A 107 -6.28 0.97 -0.41
N CYS A 108 -6.30 2.27 -0.08
CA CYS A 108 -5.15 2.98 0.52
C CYS A 108 -3.84 2.81 -0.28
N THR A 109 -3.95 2.63 -1.59
CA THR A 109 -2.84 2.68 -2.56
C THR A 109 -3.05 3.79 -3.54
N TYR A 110 -1.97 4.42 -3.97
CA TYR A 110 -2.01 5.50 -4.93
C TYR A 110 -1.07 5.24 -6.10
N ALA A 111 -1.65 4.88 -7.25
CA ALA A 111 -0.93 4.45 -8.44
C ALA A 111 -0.72 5.58 -9.48
N GLN A 112 -1.03 6.82 -9.12
CA GLN A 112 -0.72 8.02 -9.91
C GLN A 112 0.60 8.66 -9.46
N PRO A 113 1.15 9.62 -10.22
CA PRO A 113 2.37 10.31 -9.83
C PRO A 113 2.30 10.91 -8.42
N ASN A 114 3.26 10.51 -7.58
CA ASN A 114 3.29 10.82 -6.16
C ASN A 114 4.70 10.97 -5.60
N PHE A 115 4.78 11.61 -4.44
CA PHE A 115 5.99 11.70 -3.62
C PHE A 115 5.64 11.58 -2.13
N GLY A 116 6.60 11.12 -1.33
CA GLY A 116 6.47 11.04 0.12
C GLY A 116 6.84 12.36 0.78
N ALA A 117 6.16 12.70 1.87
CA ALA A 117 6.47 13.84 2.73
C ALA A 117 6.41 13.41 4.19
N ILE A 118 7.44 13.76 4.95
CA ILE A 118 7.53 13.53 6.38
C ILE A 118 7.66 14.89 7.06
N GLN A 119 6.79 15.15 8.01
CA GLN A 119 6.77 16.37 8.81
C GLN A 119 6.83 15.98 10.28
N ILE A 120 7.78 16.55 11.02
CA ILE A 120 7.90 16.35 12.45
C ILE A 120 7.50 17.64 13.14
N ASP A 121 6.45 17.55 13.95
CA ASP A 121 5.99 18.64 14.80
C ASP A 121 6.61 18.48 16.18
N TRP A 122 7.62 19.32 16.45
CA TRP A 122 8.36 19.31 17.72
C TRP A 122 7.68 20.15 18.80
N ASP A 123 6.77 21.04 18.43
CA ASP A 123 6.17 22.04 19.32
C ASP A 123 4.86 21.53 19.96
N VAL A 124 4.22 20.55 19.33
CA VAL A 124 3.02 19.90 19.86
C VAL A 124 3.37 18.82 20.89
N VAL A 125 2.60 18.77 21.98
CA VAL A 125 2.68 17.72 23.01
C VAL A 125 1.36 16.92 23.02
N PRO A 126 1.38 15.59 22.77
CA PRO A 126 2.54 14.76 22.46
C PRO A 126 3.10 15.03 21.05
N ARG A 127 4.42 14.88 20.89
CA ARG A 127 5.14 15.10 19.63
C ARG A 127 4.65 14.13 18.55
N LYS A 128 4.38 14.66 17.35
CA LYS A 128 3.79 13.92 16.24
C LYS A 128 4.69 13.94 15.01
N ILE A 129 4.80 12.80 14.36
CA ILE A 129 5.38 12.64 13.04
C ILE A 129 4.21 12.42 12.08
N LYS A 130 3.99 13.36 11.20
CA LYS A 130 3.00 13.27 10.14
C LYS A 130 3.67 12.74 8.88
N VAL A 131 3.19 11.61 8.41
CA VAL A 131 3.70 10.99 7.19
C VAL A 131 2.62 10.95 6.13
N GLU A 132 2.96 11.41 4.93
CA GLU A 132 2.02 11.54 3.83
C GLU A 132 2.62 11.03 2.53
N VAL A 133 1.79 10.37 1.73
CA VAL A 133 1.98 10.28 0.29
C VAL A 133 1.17 11.42 -0.32
N ARG A 134 1.78 12.21 -1.19
CA ARG A 134 1.18 13.37 -1.84
C ARG A 134 1.15 13.19 -3.35
N GLY A 135 0.10 13.70 -3.99
CA GLY A 135 0.07 13.80 -5.45
C GLY A 135 1.01 14.91 -5.95
N VAL A 136 1.26 14.97 -7.25
CA VAL A 136 2.13 16.00 -7.88
C VAL A 136 1.72 17.44 -7.57
N ASN A 137 0.45 17.70 -7.27
CA ASN A 137 -0.06 19.02 -6.90
C ASN A 137 0.19 19.38 -5.43
N GLY A 138 0.75 18.45 -4.64
CA GLY A 138 0.99 18.60 -3.21
C GLY A 138 -0.16 18.15 -2.30
N ASP A 139 -1.30 17.75 -2.87
CA ASP A 139 -2.45 17.25 -2.11
C ASP A 139 -2.11 15.93 -1.39
N PRO A 140 -2.44 15.79 -0.09
CA PRO A 140 -2.25 14.53 0.62
C PRO A 140 -3.25 13.48 0.13
N VAL A 141 -2.75 12.34 -0.34
CA VAL A 141 -3.56 11.23 -0.86
C VAL A 141 -3.62 10.04 0.08
N ILE A 142 -2.59 9.88 0.92
CA ILE A 142 -2.54 8.95 2.05
C ILE A 142 -1.83 9.70 3.16
N ALA A 143 -2.37 9.67 4.37
CA ALA A 143 -1.76 10.33 5.52
C ALA A 143 -1.99 9.54 6.80
N VAL A 144 -0.93 9.43 7.60
CA VAL A 144 -0.90 8.77 8.90
C VAL A 144 -0.16 9.68 9.88
N ASP A 145 -0.73 9.86 11.06
CA ASP A 145 -0.10 10.59 12.15
C ASP A 145 0.46 9.56 13.14
N ILE A 146 1.77 9.58 13.37
CA ILE A 146 2.50 8.65 14.26
C ILE A 146 2.94 9.45 15.49
N LEU A 147 2.69 8.93 16.69
CA LEU A 147 3.23 9.54 17.90
C LEU A 147 4.70 9.16 18.07
N LEU A 148 5.55 10.11 18.45
CA LEU A 148 6.98 9.82 18.67
C LEU A 148 7.19 8.80 19.80
N SER A 149 6.28 8.78 20.78
CA SER A 149 6.24 7.77 21.85
C SER A 149 6.00 6.35 21.33
N ASP A 150 5.31 6.20 20.21
CA ASP A 150 4.98 4.88 19.63
C ASP A 150 6.19 4.26 18.93
N LEU A 151 7.22 5.05 18.63
CA LEU A 151 8.48 4.58 18.06
C LEU A 151 9.54 4.29 19.13
N GLN A 152 9.21 4.44 20.41
CA GLN A 152 10.12 4.19 21.54
C GLN A 152 9.82 2.84 22.20
N LEU A 153 10.87 2.23 22.79
CA LEU A 153 10.77 0.94 23.46
C LEU A 153 9.79 1.00 24.65
N GLY A 154 8.84 0.05 24.71
CA GLY A 154 8.02 -0.18 25.91
C GLY A 154 6.64 0.46 25.92
N ASN A 155 6.21 1.11 24.83
CA ASN A 155 4.85 1.65 24.73
C ASN A 155 3.83 0.64 24.18
N THR A 156 3.97 -0.65 24.55
CA THR A 156 3.01 -1.70 24.18
C THR A 156 1.66 -1.55 24.90
N ASN A 157 1.60 -0.75 25.97
CA ASN A 157 0.43 -0.59 26.84
C ASN A 157 -0.58 0.45 26.34
N THR A 158 -0.22 1.33 25.40
CA THR A 158 -1.17 2.31 24.81
C THR A 158 -1.89 1.79 23.57
N LEU A 159 -1.50 0.62 23.04
CA LEU A 159 -2.21 -0.05 21.94
C LEU A 159 -3.59 -0.60 22.36
N GLU A 160 -3.92 -0.60 23.66
CA GLU A 160 -5.22 -1.05 24.18
C GLU A 160 -6.25 0.08 24.28
N GLY A 161 -5.85 1.36 24.18
CA GLY A 161 -6.69 2.49 24.62
C GLY A 161 -7.18 3.47 23.56
N ALA A 162 -6.68 3.46 22.32
CA ALA A 162 -7.01 4.47 21.33
C ALA A 162 -7.37 3.85 19.97
N TRP A 163 -8.65 3.49 19.82
CA TRP A 163 -9.31 2.97 18.61
C TRP A 163 -8.80 1.60 18.16
N GLN A 164 -9.72 0.68 17.83
CA GLN A 164 -9.48 -0.70 17.37
C GLN A 164 -8.47 -0.78 16.19
N HIS A 165 -7.18 -0.67 16.45
CA HIS A 165 -6.14 -0.96 15.48
C HIS A 165 -5.99 -2.47 15.44
N GLN A 166 -6.52 -3.09 14.39
CA GLN A 166 -6.29 -4.49 14.07
C GLN A 166 -4.77 -4.71 14.00
N ARG A 167 -4.22 -5.65 14.80
CA ARG A 167 -2.77 -5.90 14.80
C ARG A 167 -2.34 -6.38 13.42
N HIS A 168 -1.48 -5.62 12.75
CA HIS A 168 -0.94 -5.95 11.43
C HIS A 168 0.26 -6.88 11.60
N CYS A 169 -0.05 -8.16 11.83
CA CYS A 169 0.93 -9.20 12.16
C CYS A 169 1.01 -10.33 11.12
N SER A 170 0.14 -10.30 10.11
CA SER A 170 0.12 -11.35 9.09
C SER A 170 1.03 -10.97 7.93
N LEU A 171 2.00 -11.80 7.60
CA LEU A 171 2.74 -11.70 6.34
C LEU A 171 1.91 -12.30 5.20
N GLU A 172 2.21 -11.89 3.96
CA GLU A 172 1.55 -12.46 2.78
C GLU A 172 1.72 -14.00 2.69
N ILE A 173 2.83 -14.51 3.23
CA ILE A 173 3.11 -15.95 3.30
C ILE A 173 2.23 -16.69 4.31
N ASP A 174 1.73 -16.00 5.33
CA ASP A 174 0.89 -16.58 6.38
C ASP A 174 -0.59 -16.68 5.95
N LEU A 175 -0.97 -16.08 4.81
CA LEU A 175 -2.34 -16.16 4.34
C LEU A 175 -2.65 -17.59 3.89
N PRO A 176 -3.88 -18.05 4.16
CA PRO A 176 -4.39 -19.27 3.55
C PRO A 176 -4.20 -19.24 2.03
N TRP A 177 -3.81 -20.38 1.47
CA TRP A 177 -3.47 -20.51 0.05
C TRP A 177 -4.54 -19.93 -0.89
N PHE A 178 -5.83 -20.03 -0.52
CA PHE A 178 -6.94 -19.53 -1.33
C PHE A 178 -7.00 -17.99 -1.38
N TRP A 179 -6.67 -17.28 -0.28
CA TRP A 179 -6.60 -15.82 -0.27
C TRP A 179 -5.36 -15.32 -1.02
N ARG A 180 -4.23 -16.02 -0.88
CA ARG A 180 -3.01 -15.74 -1.63
C ARG A 180 -3.23 -15.82 -3.15
N HIS A 181 -4.06 -16.76 -3.60
CA HIS A 181 -4.36 -16.97 -5.02
C HIS A 181 -5.73 -16.44 -5.44
N TYR A 182 -6.43 -15.67 -4.58
CA TYR A 182 -7.78 -15.17 -4.87
C TYR A 182 -7.81 -14.38 -6.19
N PHE A 183 -6.82 -13.51 -6.39
CA PHE A 183 -6.66 -12.77 -7.64
C PHE A 183 -6.53 -13.71 -8.86
N ALA A 184 -5.69 -14.75 -8.77
CA ALA A 184 -5.54 -15.72 -9.84
C ALA A 184 -6.85 -16.48 -10.14
N PHE A 185 -7.60 -16.86 -9.09
CA PHE A 185 -8.91 -17.49 -9.26
C PHE A 185 -9.92 -16.58 -9.93
N THR A 186 -9.94 -15.28 -9.58
CA THR A 186 -10.84 -14.32 -10.24
C THR A 186 -10.54 -14.18 -11.73
N ILE A 187 -9.25 -14.13 -12.12
CA ILE A 187 -8.85 -14.08 -13.53
C ILE A 187 -9.27 -15.36 -14.26
N LEU A 188 -8.97 -16.53 -13.70
CA LEU A 188 -9.31 -17.82 -14.31
C LEU A 188 -10.83 -17.97 -14.51
N ALA A 189 -11.62 -17.53 -13.53
CA ALA A 189 -13.08 -17.53 -13.63
C ALA A 189 -13.60 -16.60 -14.74
N LEU A 190 -13.03 -15.39 -14.88
CA LEU A 190 -13.40 -14.45 -15.94
C LEU A 190 -13.05 -14.99 -17.32
N VAL A 191 -11.85 -15.55 -17.50
CA VAL A 191 -11.40 -16.14 -18.77
C VAL A 191 -12.27 -17.35 -19.14
N SER A 192 -12.55 -18.25 -18.18
CA SER A 192 -13.44 -19.39 -18.39
C SER A 192 -14.86 -18.96 -18.78
N GLY A 193 -15.42 -17.95 -18.11
CA GLY A 193 -16.74 -17.39 -18.43
C GLY A 193 -16.81 -16.77 -19.83
N MET A 194 -15.75 -16.09 -20.27
CA MET A 194 -15.65 -15.59 -21.64
C MET A 194 -15.63 -16.73 -22.66
N HIS A 195 -14.81 -17.76 -22.45
CA HIS A 195 -14.78 -18.93 -23.34
C HIS A 195 -16.12 -19.64 -23.44
N PHE A 196 -16.81 -19.84 -22.30
CA PHE A 196 -18.14 -20.43 -22.28
C PHE A 196 -19.14 -19.57 -23.06
N SER A 197 -19.12 -18.25 -22.86
CA SER A 197 -20.00 -17.32 -23.60
C SER A 197 -19.78 -17.39 -25.11
N PHE A 198 -18.51 -17.39 -25.56
CA PHE A 198 -18.18 -17.54 -26.99
C PHE A 198 -18.62 -18.89 -27.55
N PHE A 199 -18.50 -19.97 -26.77
CA PHE A 199 -18.98 -21.29 -27.17
C PHE A 199 -20.49 -21.30 -27.40
N PHE A 200 -21.29 -20.75 -26.48
CA PHE A 200 -22.75 -20.68 -26.63
C PHE A 200 -23.20 -19.77 -27.78
N ILE A 201 -22.50 -18.66 -28.01
CA ILE A 201 -22.75 -17.79 -29.17
C ILE A 201 -22.48 -18.55 -30.47
N GLY A 202 -21.36 -19.29 -30.55
CA GLY A 202 -21.01 -20.12 -31.70
C GLY A 202 -22.03 -21.24 -31.97
N VAL A 203 -22.52 -21.91 -30.91
CA VAL A 203 -23.60 -22.91 -31.02
C VAL A 203 -24.89 -22.27 -31.52
N LYS A 204 -25.31 -21.12 -30.97
CA LYS A 204 -26.49 -20.39 -31.45
C LYS A 204 -26.37 -19.98 -32.92
N MET A 205 -25.22 -19.45 -33.34
CA MET A 205 -24.98 -19.09 -34.75
C MET A 205 -25.09 -20.31 -35.68
N LYS A 206 -24.52 -21.46 -35.30
CA LYS A 206 -24.64 -22.70 -36.08
C LYS A 206 -26.08 -23.17 -36.22
N VAL A 207 -26.87 -23.08 -35.15
CA VAL A 207 -28.29 -23.47 -35.16
C VAL A 207 -29.11 -22.52 -36.04
N VAL A 208 -28.93 -21.21 -35.89
CA VAL A 208 -29.63 -20.19 -36.71
C VAL A 208 -29.29 -20.36 -38.19
N PHE A 209 -28.01 -20.55 -38.52
CA PHE A 209 -27.57 -20.75 -39.91
C PHE A 209 -28.19 -22.02 -40.53
N LYS A 210 -28.32 -23.10 -39.75
CA LYS A 210 -28.97 -24.33 -40.20
C LYS A 210 -30.48 -24.19 -40.41
N ILE A 211 -31.15 -23.29 -39.68
CA ILE A 211 -32.58 -23.01 -39.84
C ILE A 211 -32.84 -22.07 -41.03
N HIS A 212 -31.93 -21.15 -41.35
CA HIS A 212 -32.12 -20.16 -42.43
C HIS A 212 -31.67 -20.64 -43.82
N VAL A 213 -30.78 -21.63 -43.90
CA VAL A 213 -30.21 -22.13 -45.16
C VAL A 213 -30.71 -23.55 -45.50
N GLY A 214 -31.50 -24.16 -44.62
CA GLY A 214 -32.12 -25.48 -44.81
C GLY A 214 -33.60 -25.44 -45.09
#